data_AF-A0A2C9L448-F1
#
_entry.id   AF-A0A2C9L448-F1
#
_cell.length_a   1.000
_cell.length_b   1.000
_cell.length_c   1.000
_cell.angle_alpha   90.00
_cell.angle_beta   90.00
_cell.angle_gamma   90.00
#
_symmetry.space_group_name_H-M   'P 1'
#
loop_
_entity.id
_entity.type
_entity.pdbx_description
1 polymer ?
#
loop_
_entity_poly.entity_id
_entity_poly.type
_entity_poly.pdbx_seq_one_letter_code
_entity_poly.pdbx_strand_id
1 'polypeptide(L)'
;MAKRVLPEKEYLEWAAEFKKAEDNIDNRDELVSQSCAVIERDLELLGGTGIEDKLQEGVPQTIANLRKAGIKVWVLTGDKQVRSNL
;
A
#
# COMPACT_ATOMS: atom_id res chain seq x y z
N MET A 1 -5.45 8.16 1.34
CA MET A 1 -5.98 8.79 0.11
C MET A 1 -5.42 10.19 0.01
N ALA A 2 -4.92 10.58 -1.15
CA ALA A 2 -4.36 11.90 -1.41
C ALA A 2 -4.70 12.33 -2.84
N LYS A 3 -4.68 13.63 -3.14
CA LYS A 3 -4.98 14.17 -4.48
C LYS A 3 -4.04 15.31 -4.85
N ARG A 4 -3.91 15.59 -6.14
CA ARG A 4 -3.37 16.84 -6.66
C ARG A 4 -4.15 17.23 -7.91
N VAL A 5 -4.46 18.52 -8.06
CA VAL A 5 -5.08 19.04 -9.28
C VAL A 5 -3.96 19.36 -10.27
N LEU A 6 -4.05 18.77 -11.46
CA LEU A 6 -3.06 18.86 -12.52
C LEU A 6 -3.50 19.88 -13.58
N PRO A 7 -2.63 20.83 -13.97
CA PRO A 7 -2.83 21.60 -15.19
C PRO A 7 -2.88 20.66 -16.41
N GLU A 8 -3.77 20.95 -17.36
CA GLU A 8 -3.95 20.12 -18.56
C GLU A 8 -2.64 19.92 -19.34
N LYS A 9 -1.82 20.97 -19.46
CA LYS A 9 -0.52 20.90 -20.11
C LYS A 9 0.42 19.87 -19.45
N GLU A 10 0.53 19.89 -18.12
CA GLU A 10 1.38 18.97 -17.36
C GLU A 10 0.90 17.52 -17.57
N TYR A 11 -0.41 17.31 -17.54
CA TYR A 11 -1.00 16.00 -17.80
C TYR A 11 -0.68 15.49 -19.22
N LEU A 12 -0.84 16.32 -20.24
CA LEU A 12 -0.58 15.93 -21.63
C LEU A 12 0.89 15.58 -21.88
N GLU A 13 1.81 16.36 -21.29
CA GLU A 13 3.25 16.09 -21.36
C GLU A 13 3.59 14.75 -20.68
N TRP A 14 3.09 14.52 -19.46
CA TRP A 14 3.28 13.26 -18.76
C TRP A 14 2.65 12.07 -19.49
N ALA A 15 1.43 12.22 -20.04
CA ALA A 15 0.71 11.14 -20.71
C ALA A 15 1.46 10.65 -21.97
N ALA A 16 2.12 11.55 -22.69
CA ALA A 16 2.96 11.19 -23.82
C ALA A 16 4.17 10.35 -23.38
N GLU A 17 4.84 10.73 -22.29
CA GLU A 17 5.98 9.97 -21.76
C GLU A 17 5.57 8.64 -21.12
N PHE A 18 4.43 8.61 -20.42
CA PHE A 18 3.84 7.39 -19.88
C PHE A 18 3.52 6.39 -21.01
N LYS A 19 2.94 6.85 -22.11
CA LYS A 19 2.66 5.99 -23.27
C LYS A 19 3.93 5.39 -23.86
N LYS A 20 5.02 6.16 -23.98
CA LYS A 20 6.31 5.61 -24.43
C LYS A 20 6.86 4.55 -23.48
N ALA A 21 6.65 4.71 -22.17
CA ALA A 21 7.03 3.71 -21.17
C ALA A 21 6.20 2.42 -21.30
N GLU A 22 4.88 2.55 -21.54
CA GLU A 22 3.99 1.40 -21.73
C GLU A 22 4.28 0.61 -23.02
N ASP A 23 4.60 1.32 -24.10
CA ASP A 23 4.90 0.72 -25.40
C ASP A 23 6.31 0.10 -25.46
N ASN A 24 7.12 0.25 -24.40
CA ASN A 24 8.45 -0.34 -24.34
C ASN A 24 8.37 -1.86 -24.10
N ILE A 25 9.15 -2.62 -24.87
CA ILE A 25 9.24 -4.08 -24.77
C ILE A 25 10.19 -4.49 -23.64
N ASP A 26 11.24 -3.70 -23.41
CA ASP A 26 12.25 -3.96 -22.40
C ASP A 26 12.01 -3.08 -21.17
N ASN A 27 12.07 -3.68 -19.97
CA ASN A 27 11.96 -2.96 -18.69
C ASN A 27 10.69 -2.11 -18.52
N ARG A 28 9.60 -2.46 -19.21
CA ARG A 28 8.30 -1.77 -19.16
C ARG A 28 7.87 -1.43 -17.73
N ASP A 29 7.89 -2.42 -16.83
CA ASP A 29 7.41 -2.26 -15.45
C ASP A 29 8.19 -1.18 -14.68
N GLU A 30 9.51 -1.11 -14.90
CA GLU A 30 10.37 -0.11 -14.27
C GLU A 30 10.10 1.28 -14.84
N LEU A 31 9.99 1.41 -16.17
CA LEU A 31 9.72 2.69 -16.83
C LEU A 31 8.34 3.25 -16.47
N VAL A 32 7.33 2.39 -16.41
CA VAL A 32 5.98 2.75 -15.95
C VAL A 32 6.02 3.20 -14.48
N SER A 33 6.71 2.45 -13.62
CA SER A 33 6.87 2.83 -12.21
C SER A 33 7.56 4.19 -12.04
N GLN A 34 8.63 4.45 -12.80
CA GLN A 34 9.32 5.74 -12.80
C GLN A 34 8.40 6.87 -13.28
N SER A 35 7.62 6.64 -14.33
CA SER A 35 6.66 7.62 -14.85
C SER A 35 5.56 7.94 -13.83
N CYS A 36 5.00 6.95 -13.14
CA CYS A 36 4.07 7.18 -12.03
C CYS A 36 4.70 8.01 -10.91
N ALA A 37 5.94 7.69 -10.52
CA ALA A 37 6.66 8.40 -9.47
C ALA A 37 6.95 9.88 -9.81
N VAL A 38 6.92 10.28 -11.09
CA VAL A 38 7.02 11.68 -11.50
C VAL A 38 5.74 12.45 -11.18
N ILE A 39 4.56 11.88 -11.47
CA ILE A 39 3.28 12.57 -11.31
C ILE A 39 2.71 12.45 -9.89
N GLU A 40 3.04 11.39 -9.16
CA GLU A 40 2.60 11.09 -7.78
C GLU A 40 3.39 11.88 -6.72
N ARG A 41 3.66 13.16 -6.99
CA ARG A 41 4.35 14.09 -6.09
C ARG A 41 3.41 15.22 -5.67
N ASP A 42 3.77 15.89 -4.57
CA ASP A 42 3.08 17.08 -4.06
C ASP A 42 1.57 16.89 -3.86
N LEU A 43 1.18 15.70 -3.40
CA LEU A 43 -0.21 15.35 -3.13
C LEU A 43 -0.68 15.96 -1.80
N GLU A 44 -1.92 16.43 -1.78
CA GLU A 44 -2.65 16.83 -0.59
C GLU A 44 -3.31 15.60 0.06
N LEU A 45 -2.99 15.34 1.33
CA LEU A 45 -3.62 14.27 2.10
C LEU A 45 -5.10 14.57 2.34
N LEU A 46 -5.98 13.67 1.90
CA LEU A 46 -7.41 13.78 2.11
C LEU A 46 -7.89 13.02 3.36
N GLY A 47 -7.20 11.93 3.69
CA GLY A 47 -7.55 11.06 4.81
C GLY A 47 -7.14 9.61 4.60
N GLY A 48 -7.45 8.78 5.60
CA GLY A 48 -7.22 7.33 5.58
C GLY A 48 -8.53 6.56 5.73
N THR A 49 -8.54 5.31 5.29
CA THR A 49 -9.60 4.34 5.60
C THR A 49 -9.05 3.31 6.57
N GLY A 50 -9.93 2.72 7.38
CA GLY A 50 -9.59 1.61 8.28
C GLY A 50 -10.43 0.40 7.89
N ILE A 51 -9.78 -0.73 7.64
CA ILE A 51 -10.43 -2.01 7.46
C ILE A 51 -9.99 -2.88 8.63
N GLU A 52 -10.95 -3.36 9.40
CA GLU A 52 -10.71 -4.29 10.49
C GLU A 52 -10.74 -5.71 9.94
N ASP A 53 -9.63 -6.44 10.12
CA ASP A 53 -9.61 -7.88 9.89
C ASP A 53 -10.23 -8.58 11.10
N LYS A 54 -11.42 -9.14 10.92
CA LYS A 54 -12.21 -9.68 12.01
C LYS A 54 -11.68 -11.03 12.44
N LEU A 55 -11.31 -11.11 13.72
CA LEU A 55 -11.03 -12.37 14.36
C LEU A 55 -12.32 -13.15 14.63
N GLN A 56 -12.19 -14.47 14.80
CA GLN A 56 -13.29 -15.29 15.32
C GLN A 56 -13.68 -14.82 16.73
N GLU A 57 -14.94 -15.04 17.09
CA GLU A 57 -15.47 -14.67 18.39
C GLU A 57 -14.67 -15.31 19.53
N GLY A 58 -14.38 -14.53 20.58
CA GLY A 58 -13.68 -15.01 21.77
C GLY A 58 -12.17 -15.24 21.62
N VAL A 59 -11.60 -15.14 20.41
CA VAL A 59 -10.14 -15.31 20.19
C VAL A 59 -9.29 -14.39 21.10
N PRO A 60 -9.59 -13.07 21.21
CA PRO A 60 -8.81 -12.20 22.09
C PRO A 60 -8.83 -12.65 23.56
N GLN A 61 -10.01 -13.05 24.05
CA GLN A 61 -10.20 -13.48 25.43
C GLN A 61 -9.49 -14.81 25.71
N THR A 62 -9.59 -15.76 24.78
CA THR A 62 -8.94 -17.07 24.88
C THR A 62 -7.42 -16.93 24.91
N ILE A 63 -6.84 -16.14 24.00
CA ILE A 63 -5.39 -15.89 23.98
C ILE A 63 -4.95 -15.23 25.30
N ALA A 64 -5.70 -14.27 25.82
CA ALA A 64 -5.40 -13.63 27.09
C ALA A 64 -5.39 -14.63 28.27
N ASN A 65 -6.37 -15.53 28.32
CA ASN A 65 -6.47 -16.55 29.37
C ASN A 65 -5.33 -17.57 29.29
N LEU A 66 -4.98 -18.05 28.10
CA LEU A 66 -3.86 -18.97 27.89
C LEU A 66 -2.54 -18.35 28.36
N ARG A 67 -2.30 -17.07 28.04
CA ARG A 67 -1.11 -16.35 28.51
C ARG A 67 -1.08 -16.18 30.02
N LYS A 68 -2.21 -15.87 30.66
CA LYS A 68 -2.32 -15.80 32.14
C LYS A 68 -2.05 -17.14 32.81
N ALA A 69 -2.37 -18.26 32.16
CA ALA A 69 -2.05 -19.60 32.61
C ALA A 69 -0.58 -20.01 32.38
N GLY A 70 0.26 -19.11 31.85
CA GLY A 70 1.68 -19.38 31.59
C GLY A 70 1.97 -20.10 30.26
N ILE A 71 0.95 -20.25 29.40
CA ILE A 71 1.11 -20.92 28.10
C ILE A 71 1.66 -19.93 27.08
N LYS A 72 2.75 -20.32 26.39
CA LYS A 72 3.36 -19.53 25.31
C LYS A 72 2.61 -19.79 24.00
N VAL A 73 2.04 -18.73 23.42
CA VAL A 73 1.31 -18.79 22.14
C VAL A 73 2.22 -18.25 21.03
N TRP A 74 2.41 -19.04 19.97
CA TRP A 74 3.16 -18.66 18.77
C TRP A 74 2.21 -18.60 17.58
N VAL A 75 2.33 -17.55 16.76
CA VAL A 75 1.57 -17.42 15.52
C VAL A 75 2.53 -17.64 14.36
N LEU A 76 2.29 -18.71 13.60
CA LEU A 76 2.99 -19.00 12.35
C LEU A 76 2.01 -18.68 11.22
N THR A 77 2.29 -17.62 10.46
CA THR A 77 1.45 -17.21 9.33
C THR A 77 2.28 -17.16 8.04
N GLY A 78 1.63 -17.47 6.92
CA GLY A 78 2.16 -17.25 5.58
C GLY A 78 1.86 -15.86 5.02
N ASP A 79 1.15 -15.02 5.78
CA ASP A 79 0.83 -13.65 5.35
C ASP A 79 2.08 -12.79 5.21
N LYS A 80 2.00 -11.85 4.28
CA LYS A 80 3.07 -10.89 4.05
C LYS A 80 3.30 -10.07 5.32
N GLN A 81 4.56 -10.01 5.74
CA GLN A 81 4.96 -9.16 6.85
C GLN A 81 4.83 -7.69 6.43
N VAL A 82 3.81 -7.01 6.96
CA VAL A 82 3.70 -5.55 6.83
C VAL A 82 4.69 -4.94 7.82
N ARG A 83 5.83 -4.45 7.33
CA ARG A 83 6.80 -3.73 8.17
C ARG A 83 6.33 -2.30 8.38
N SER A 84 6.01 -1.97 9.63
CA SER A 84 5.92 -0.59 10.09
C SER A 84 7.34 -0.10 10.39
N ASN A 85 7.88 0.80 9.57
CA ASN A 85 9.11 1.56 9.89
C ASN A 85 8.75 2.86 10.62
N LEU A 86 7.85 2.78 11.60
CA LEU A 86 7.62 3.83 12.59
C LEU A 86 8.28 3.42 13.91
#